data_AF-A0A2W5FK37-F1
#
_entry.id   AF-A0A2W5FK37-F1
#
_cell.length_a   1.000
_cell.length_b   1.000
_cell.length_c   1.000
_cell.angle_alpha   90.00
_cell.angle_beta   90.00
_cell.angle_gamma   90.00
#
_symmetry.space_group_name_H-M   'P 1'
#
loop_
_entity.id
_entity.type
_entity.pdbx_description
1 polymer ?
#
loop_
_entity_poly.entity_id
_entity_poly.type
_entity_poly.pdbx_seq_one_letter_code
_entity_poly.pdbx_strand_id
1 'polypeptide(L)'
;MRKQSSEGNVLFIILIAVALFAALSFALTSSTRSGGTNTSNEKASLGSGEIFDLFATVDTAVQRLKASGCSVIQLNVGFLGAYPSMGRNFGNSNAPADGRCDISKITATSLKISQSALDSKFAGRPSYGTVITHRNFGVTGVPNNGNSGYLIVPYVSNAACIDINKKLFGTSTIPDSGAATNNYEPWDGTLQPGPGGIECNSSPLGDKKCGDEMGCFVMGTFNDFHETTNTSTAGTNVNFAYRRIINGN
;
A
#
# COMPACT_ATOMS: atom_id res chain seq x y z
N MET A 1 -19.12 -38.25 75.01
CA MET A 1 -18.37 -37.24 74.22
C MET A 1 -19.30 -36.67 73.17
N ARG A 2 -19.77 -35.42 73.34
CA ARG A 2 -20.61 -34.74 72.33
C ARG A 2 -19.69 -33.96 71.39
N LYS A 3 -19.71 -34.31 70.10
CA LYS A 3 -18.97 -33.65 69.03
C LYS A 3 -19.74 -32.37 68.67
N GLN A 4 -19.18 -31.20 68.97
CA GLN A 4 -19.74 -29.94 68.50
C GLN A 4 -19.49 -29.83 67.00
N SER A 5 -20.57 -29.80 66.22
CA SER A 5 -20.51 -29.46 64.80
C SER A 5 -20.20 -27.98 64.70
N SER A 6 -18.98 -27.66 64.27
CA SER A 6 -18.56 -26.28 64.05
C SER A 6 -19.39 -25.66 62.94
N GLU A 7 -20.12 -24.58 63.24
CA GLU A 7 -20.83 -23.79 62.25
C GLU A 7 -19.81 -23.09 61.35
N GLY A 8 -19.64 -23.61 60.13
CA GLY A 8 -18.81 -22.97 59.11
C GLY A 8 -19.43 -21.63 58.72
N ASN A 9 -18.66 -20.55 58.86
CA ASN A 9 -19.07 -19.20 58.49
C ASN A 9 -19.35 -19.11 56.98
N VAL A 10 -20.62 -19.30 56.58
CA VAL A 10 -21.10 -19.22 55.19
C VAL A 10 -20.64 -17.94 54.48
N LEU A 11 -20.47 -16.85 55.23
CA LEU A 11 -19.97 -15.58 54.71
C LEU A 11 -18.57 -15.72 54.08
N PHE A 12 -17.70 -16.56 54.67
CA PHE A 12 -16.34 -16.76 54.19
C PHE A 12 -16.29 -17.53 52.86
N ILE A 13 -17.21 -18.49 52.67
CA ILE A 13 -17.30 -19.27 51.43
C ILE A 13 -17.74 -18.39 50.27
N ILE A 14 -18.70 -17.48 50.50
CA ILE A 14 -19.17 -16.54 49.47
C ILE A 14 -18.05 -15.59 49.06
N LEU A 15 -17.27 -15.08 50.01
CA LEU A 15 -16.16 -14.16 49.74
C LEU A 15 -15.06 -14.81 48.89
N ILE A 16 -14.74 -16.08 49.16
CA ILE A 16 -13.79 -16.82 48.34
C ILE A 16 -14.33 -17.03 46.92
N ALA A 17 -15.61 -17.36 46.76
CA ALA A 17 -16.21 -17.55 45.45
C ALA A 17 -16.16 -16.28 44.59
N VAL A 18 -16.46 -15.12 45.18
CA VAL A 18 -16.40 -13.83 44.47
C VAL A 18 -14.96 -13.45 44.11
N ALA A 19 -13.99 -13.66 45.02
CA ALA A 19 -12.59 -13.38 44.76
C ALA A 19 -12.01 -14.26 43.63
N LEU A 20 -12.38 -15.55 43.60
CA LEU A 20 -11.98 -16.47 42.53
C LEU A 20 -12.61 -16.07 41.18
N PHE A 21 -13.87 -15.66 41.17
CA PHE A 21 -14.54 -15.19 39.96
C PHE A 21 -13.89 -13.91 39.40
N ALA A 22 -13.54 -12.97 40.29
CA ALA A 22 -12.82 -11.75 39.92
C ALA A 22 -11.41 -12.04 39.37
N ALA A 23 -10.65 -12.93 40.03
CA ALA A 23 -9.32 -13.32 39.58
C ALA A 23 -9.35 -14.02 38.21
N LEU A 24 -10.32 -14.91 37.98
CA LEU A 24 -10.52 -15.58 36.69
C LEU A 24 -10.89 -14.59 35.59
N SER A 25 -11.75 -13.62 35.89
CA SER A 25 -12.16 -12.57 34.94
C SER A 25 -10.97 -11.69 34.51
N PHE A 26 -10.04 -11.41 35.45
CA PHE A 26 -8.82 -10.66 35.15
C PHE A 26 -7.84 -11.46 34.27
N ALA A 27 -7.71 -12.77 34.51
CA ALA A 27 -6.88 -13.66 33.70
C ALA A 27 -7.41 -13.89 32.26
N LEU A 28 -8.74 -13.87 32.08
CA LEU A 28 -9.36 -13.94 30.76
C LEU A 28 -9.16 -12.63 29.97
N THR A 29 -9.30 -11.48 30.64
CA THR A 29 -9.07 -10.16 30.02
C THR A 29 -7.60 -9.93 29.64
N SER A 30 -6.65 -10.47 30.41
CA SER A 30 -5.23 -10.42 30.06
C SER A 30 -4.89 -11.33 28.87
N SER A 31 -5.55 -12.49 28.73
CA SER A 31 -5.38 -13.37 27.56
C SER A 31 -5.81 -12.71 26.25
N THR A 32 -6.81 -11.82 26.27
CA THR A 32 -7.20 -11.04 25.10
C THR A 32 -6.23 -9.89 24.80
N ARG A 33 -5.56 -9.32 25.82
CA ARG A 33 -4.55 -8.25 25.64
C ARG A 33 -3.19 -8.77 25.16
N SER A 34 -2.81 -10.02 25.49
CA SER A 34 -1.57 -10.64 24.99
C SER A 34 -1.62 -11.10 23.52
N GLY A 35 -2.78 -10.99 22.84
CA GLY A 35 -2.91 -11.23 21.39
C GLY A 35 -2.36 -10.11 20.49
N GLY A 36 -1.85 -9.01 21.06
CA GLY A 36 -1.46 -7.80 20.32
C GLY A 36 -0.39 -8.00 19.24
N THR A 37 0.56 -8.91 19.42
CA THR A 37 1.64 -9.17 18.44
C THR A 37 1.14 -9.91 17.20
N ASN A 38 0.18 -10.83 17.35
CA ASN A 38 -0.36 -11.62 16.24
C ASN A 38 -1.31 -10.79 15.36
N THR A 39 -2.11 -9.93 15.98
CA THR A 39 -3.04 -9.04 15.24
C THR A 39 -2.32 -8.04 14.32
N SER A 40 -1.10 -7.62 14.67
CA SER A 40 -0.26 -6.76 13.82
C SER A 40 0.17 -7.48 12.54
N ASN A 41 0.61 -8.74 12.67
CA ASN A 41 1.05 -9.55 11.53
C ASN A 41 -0.13 -9.95 10.63
N GLU A 42 -1.28 -10.28 11.22
CA GLU A 42 -2.51 -10.57 10.48
C GLU A 42 -2.98 -9.35 9.68
N LYS A 43 -2.99 -8.16 10.29
CA LYS A 43 -3.32 -6.91 9.59
C LYS A 43 -2.35 -6.60 8.46
N ALA A 44 -1.04 -6.81 8.68
CA ALA A 44 -0.03 -6.61 7.64
C ALA A 44 -0.22 -7.59 6.47
N SER A 45 -0.56 -8.85 6.76
CA SER A 45 -0.79 -9.87 5.73
C SER A 45 -2.07 -9.63 4.94
N LEU A 46 -3.14 -9.17 5.61
CA LEU A 46 -4.37 -8.71 4.97
C LEU A 46 -4.09 -7.50 4.07
N GLY A 47 -3.39 -6.49 4.60
CA GLY A 47 -3.08 -5.27 3.86
C GLY A 47 -2.19 -5.49 2.64
N SER A 48 -1.20 -6.38 2.73
CA SER A 48 -0.40 -6.76 1.56
C SER A 48 -1.20 -7.59 0.55
N GLY A 49 -2.11 -8.46 1.01
CA GLY A 49 -3.05 -9.20 0.17
C GLY A 49 -3.92 -8.28 -0.68
N GLU A 50 -4.51 -7.25 -0.06
CA GLU A 50 -5.30 -6.25 -0.79
C GLU A 50 -4.48 -5.51 -1.86
N ILE A 51 -3.21 -5.19 -1.57
CA ILE A 51 -2.31 -4.56 -2.54
C ILE A 51 -2.02 -5.50 -3.71
N PHE A 52 -1.81 -6.80 -3.46
CA PHE A 52 -1.64 -7.78 -4.54
C PHE A 52 -2.90 -7.95 -5.39
N ASP A 53 -4.07 -8.05 -4.77
CA ASP A 53 -5.35 -8.18 -5.46
C ASP A 53 -5.65 -6.93 -6.32
N LEU A 54 -5.32 -5.75 -5.79
CA LEU A 54 -5.35 -4.49 -6.53
C LEU A 54 -4.50 -4.59 -7.80
N PHE A 55 -3.22 -4.96 -7.66
CA PHE A 55 -2.29 -5.04 -8.78
C PHE A 55 -2.75 -6.06 -9.83
N ALA A 56 -3.21 -7.25 -9.41
CA ALA A 56 -3.73 -8.27 -10.31
C ALA A 56 -4.99 -7.81 -11.07
N THR A 57 -5.87 -7.06 -10.40
CA THR A 57 -7.07 -6.48 -11.00
C THR A 57 -6.71 -5.48 -12.10
N VAL A 58 -5.74 -4.60 -11.82
CA VAL A 58 -5.25 -3.60 -12.77
C VAL A 58 -4.55 -4.26 -13.96
N ASP A 59 -3.70 -5.26 -13.73
CA ASP A 59 -3.03 -6.00 -14.80
C ASP A 59 -4.04 -6.68 -15.73
N THR A 60 -5.05 -7.33 -15.15
CA THR A 60 -6.12 -7.97 -15.93
C THR A 60 -6.88 -6.94 -16.77
N ALA A 61 -7.14 -5.76 -16.22
CA ALA A 61 -7.81 -4.68 -16.93
C ALA A 61 -6.96 -4.15 -18.09
N VAL A 62 -5.68 -3.88 -17.85
CA VAL A 62 -4.73 -3.44 -18.88
C VAL A 62 -4.62 -4.47 -20.00
N GLN A 63 -4.51 -5.76 -19.66
CA GLN A 63 -4.45 -6.84 -20.65
C GLN A 63 -5.73 -6.90 -21.51
N ARG A 64 -6.91 -6.77 -20.91
CA ARG A 64 -8.20 -6.73 -21.63
C ARG A 64 -8.31 -5.53 -22.56
N LEU A 65 -7.87 -4.35 -22.12
CA LEU A 65 -7.88 -3.14 -22.95
C LEU A 65 -6.94 -3.27 -24.14
N LYS A 66 -5.73 -3.81 -23.92
CA LYS A 66 -4.78 -4.11 -24.99
C LYS A 66 -5.34 -5.11 -25.99
N ALA A 67 -5.98 -6.19 -25.50
CA ALA A 67 -6.64 -7.17 -26.35
C ALA A 67 -7.81 -6.57 -27.15
N SER A 68 -8.44 -5.52 -26.63
CA SER A 68 -9.51 -4.76 -27.29
C SER A 68 -8.99 -3.70 -28.28
N GLY A 69 -7.67 -3.63 -28.50
CA GLY A 69 -7.05 -2.74 -29.49
C GLY A 69 -6.58 -1.38 -28.94
N CYS A 70 -6.60 -1.17 -27.62
CA CYS A 70 -6.00 0.03 -27.03
C CYS A 70 -4.48 -0.09 -27.03
N SER A 71 -3.79 0.86 -27.68
CA SER A 71 -2.35 0.95 -27.54
C SER A 71 -1.96 1.44 -26.15
N VAL A 72 -0.71 1.17 -25.73
CA VAL A 72 -0.18 1.59 -24.43
C VAL A 72 -0.40 3.08 -24.19
N ILE A 73 -0.09 3.92 -25.18
CA ILE A 73 -0.21 5.37 -25.08
C ILE A 73 -1.67 5.84 -25.04
N GLN A 74 -2.64 5.01 -25.40
CA GLN A 74 -4.08 5.33 -25.35
C GLN A 74 -4.73 4.92 -24.03
N LEU A 75 -4.04 4.15 -23.19
CA LEU A 75 -4.59 3.71 -21.93
C LEU A 75 -4.82 4.91 -21.02
N ASN A 76 -6.04 5.08 -20.56
CA ASN A 76 -6.34 6.03 -19.50
C ASN A 76 -6.38 5.26 -18.18
N VAL A 77 -5.22 5.19 -17.54
CA VAL A 77 -5.05 4.65 -16.18
C VAL A 77 -5.38 5.71 -15.12
N GLY A 78 -5.82 6.89 -15.57
CA GLY A 78 -6.17 8.04 -14.75
C GLY A 78 -7.05 7.67 -13.55
N PHE A 79 -6.80 8.41 -12.49
CA PHE A 79 -7.38 8.20 -11.17
C PHE A 79 -8.89 7.96 -11.15
N LEU A 80 -9.29 6.89 -10.45
CA LEU A 80 -10.65 6.55 -10.05
C LEU A 80 -11.24 7.46 -8.95
N GLY A 81 -10.78 8.71 -8.93
CA GLY A 81 -11.30 9.79 -8.12
C GLY A 81 -10.84 11.07 -8.80
N ALA A 82 -11.76 11.77 -9.46
CA ALA A 82 -11.55 13.18 -9.73
C ALA A 82 -11.09 13.81 -8.42
N TYR A 83 -9.94 14.48 -8.40
CA TYR A 83 -9.57 15.37 -7.31
C TYR A 83 -10.33 16.67 -7.56
N PRO A 84 -11.58 16.81 -7.06
CA PRO A 84 -12.45 17.92 -7.46
C PRO A 84 -11.90 19.23 -6.88
N SER A 85 -11.06 19.13 -5.84
CA SER A 85 -10.33 20.21 -5.19
C SER A 85 -9.31 20.92 -6.07
N MET A 86 -8.98 20.41 -7.26
CA MET A 86 -8.00 21.04 -8.17
C MET A 86 -8.51 21.41 -9.55
N GLY A 87 -9.74 21.05 -9.92
CA GLY A 87 -10.29 21.35 -11.25
C GLY A 87 -9.45 20.83 -12.43
N ARG A 88 -8.57 19.85 -12.19
CA ARG A 88 -7.66 19.27 -13.20
C ARG A 88 -8.14 17.87 -13.57
N ASN A 89 -8.44 17.67 -14.85
CA ASN A 89 -8.61 16.34 -15.43
C ASN A 89 -7.25 15.81 -15.84
N PHE A 90 -6.71 14.83 -15.11
CA PHE A 90 -5.51 14.09 -15.50
C PHE A 90 -5.81 13.01 -16.54
N GLY A 91 -6.68 13.34 -17.49
CA GLY A 91 -7.02 12.46 -18.60
C GLY A 91 -5.84 12.38 -19.56
N ASN A 92 -5.53 11.16 -19.98
CA ASN A 92 -4.63 10.93 -21.10
C ASN A 92 -5.26 11.52 -22.38
N SER A 93 -4.65 12.54 -22.97
CA SER A 93 -5.16 13.19 -24.19
C SER A 93 -5.14 12.29 -25.43
N ASN A 94 -4.32 11.24 -25.40
CA ASN A 94 -4.29 10.20 -26.43
C ASN A 94 -5.37 9.14 -26.22
N ALA A 95 -6.04 9.10 -25.06
CA ALA A 95 -7.13 8.18 -24.83
C ALA A 95 -8.34 8.58 -25.71
N PRO A 96 -8.97 7.61 -26.40
CA PRO A 96 -10.17 7.87 -27.19
C PRO A 96 -11.27 8.54 -26.36
N ALA A 97 -11.92 9.56 -26.93
CA ALA A 97 -12.99 10.31 -26.26
C ALA A 97 -14.24 9.46 -25.92
N ASP A 98 -14.39 8.29 -26.54
CA ASP A 98 -15.43 7.31 -26.20
C ASP A 98 -15.14 6.57 -24.87
N GLY A 99 -13.96 6.81 -24.26
CA GLY A 99 -13.49 6.21 -23.02
C GLY A 99 -13.25 4.70 -23.11
N ARG A 100 -13.17 4.11 -24.32
CA ARG A 100 -13.00 2.65 -24.47
C ARG A 100 -11.68 2.12 -23.91
N CYS A 101 -10.69 3.00 -23.72
CA CYS A 101 -9.39 2.69 -23.15
C CYS A 101 -9.24 3.12 -21.69
N ASP A 102 -10.36 3.40 -21.01
CA ASP A 102 -10.39 3.75 -19.59
C ASP A 102 -10.35 2.48 -18.73
N ILE A 103 -9.37 2.39 -17.83
CA ILE A 103 -9.25 1.25 -16.92
C ILE A 103 -10.47 1.11 -16.00
N SER A 104 -11.06 2.24 -15.63
CA SER A 104 -12.24 2.36 -14.78
C SER A 104 -13.49 1.68 -15.34
N LYS A 105 -13.56 1.46 -16.67
CA LYS A 105 -14.67 0.73 -17.28
C LYS A 105 -14.56 -0.78 -17.12
N ILE A 106 -13.36 -1.29 -16.82
CA ILE A 106 -13.10 -2.71 -16.59
C ILE A 106 -13.04 -3.00 -15.09
N THR A 107 -12.47 -2.10 -14.30
CA THR A 107 -12.41 -2.20 -12.84
C THR A 107 -13.63 -1.49 -12.26
N ALA A 108 -14.70 -2.24 -12.00
CA ALA A 108 -16.02 -1.73 -11.60
C ALA A 108 -16.08 -0.91 -10.28
N THR A 109 -14.95 -0.64 -9.64
CA THR A 109 -14.86 0.04 -8.34
C THR A 109 -13.62 0.92 -8.25
N SER A 110 -13.71 1.99 -7.45
CA SER A 110 -12.56 2.78 -7.05
C SER A 110 -11.47 1.88 -6.47
N LEU A 111 -10.26 1.94 -7.04
CA LEU A 111 -9.06 1.29 -6.52
C LEU A 111 -8.69 1.97 -5.20
N LYS A 112 -9.35 1.55 -4.12
CA LYS A 112 -9.10 2.00 -2.75
C LYS A 112 -8.37 0.89 -2.02
N ILE A 113 -7.45 1.29 -1.16
CA ILE A 113 -6.72 0.38 -0.28
C ILE A 113 -7.26 0.56 1.15
N SER A 114 -7.45 -0.54 1.89
CA SER A 114 -7.87 -0.44 3.29
C SER A 114 -6.82 0.30 4.11
N GLN A 115 -7.29 1.01 5.12
CA GLN A 115 -6.42 1.67 6.09
C GLN A 115 -5.50 0.68 6.82
N SER A 116 -5.84 -0.62 6.86
CA SER A 116 -4.98 -1.66 7.45
C SER A 116 -3.65 -1.86 6.71
N ALA A 117 -3.58 -1.55 5.42
CA ALA A 117 -2.35 -1.63 4.65
C ALA A 117 -1.46 -0.39 4.84
N LEU A 118 -1.98 0.68 5.43
CA LEU A 118 -1.41 2.02 5.38
C LEU A 118 -0.94 2.51 6.75
N ASP A 119 0.06 3.39 6.76
CA ASP A 119 0.60 4.00 7.96
C ASP A 119 -0.28 5.17 8.40
N SER A 120 -1.02 5.00 9.50
CA SER A 120 -1.97 5.99 10.01
C SER A 120 -1.34 7.36 10.32
N LYS A 121 -0.01 7.46 10.44
CA LYS A 121 0.68 8.76 10.59
C LYS A 121 0.44 9.69 9.38
N PHE A 122 0.05 9.13 8.24
CA PHE A 122 -0.26 9.86 7.01
C PHE A 122 -1.76 9.99 6.74
N ALA A 123 -2.65 9.65 7.67
CA ALA A 123 -4.10 9.65 7.42
C ALA A 123 -4.68 11.01 6.99
N GLY A 124 -4.00 12.12 7.30
CA GLY A 124 -4.38 13.47 6.85
C GLY A 124 -3.83 13.87 5.48
N ARG A 125 -3.07 13.00 4.80
CA ARG A 125 -2.44 13.28 3.51
C ARG A 125 -3.43 13.08 2.35
N PRO A 126 -3.48 13.97 1.34
CA PRO A 126 -4.39 13.85 0.20
C PRO A 126 -4.37 12.51 -0.57
N SER A 127 -3.22 11.83 -0.65
CA SER A 127 -3.12 10.53 -1.34
C SER A 127 -3.29 9.33 -0.42
N TYR A 128 -3.69 9.54 0.84
CA TYR A 128 -3.91 8.44 1.78
C TYR A 128 -5.14 7.60 1.40
N GLY A 129 -4.96 6.29 1.23
CA GLY A 129 -6.04 5.39 0.83
C GLY A 129 -6.28 5.31 -0.67
N THR A 130 -5.48 6.02 -1.47
CA THR A 130 -5.66 6.08 -2.91
C THR A 130 -4.43 5.56 -3.66
N VAL A 131 -4.66 5.18 -4.91
CA VAL A 131 -3.64 4.59 -5.78
C VAL A 131 -3.27 5.59 -6.86
N ILE A 132 -1.98 5.91 -6.99
CA ILE A 132 -1.47 6.90 -7.93
C ILE A 132 -0.83 6.23 -9.15
N THR A 133 -0.86 6.91 -10.31
CA THR A 133 -0.20 6.45 -11.53
C THR A 133 0.88 7.42 -11.96
N HIS A 134 2.02 6.91 -12.43
CA HIS A 134 3.18 7.72 -12.79
C HIS A 134 3.75 7.36 -14.18
N ARG A 135 4.12 8.38 -14.98
CA ARG A 135 4.72 8.20 -16.32
C ARG A 135 6.24 8.34 -16.38
N ASN A 136 6.86 8.92 -15.35
CA ASN A 136 8.27 9.29 -15.34
C ASN A 136 9.06 8.56 -14.24
N PHE A 137 8.59 7.37 -13.85
CA PHE A 137 9.20 6.56 -12.79
C PHE A 137 10.11 5.55 -13.46
N GLY A 138 11.37 5.55 -13.10
CA GLY A 138 12.35 4.59 -13.54
C GLY A 138 12.55 3.46 -12.53
N VAL A 139 13.08 2.35 -12.99
CA VAL A 139 13.68 1.34 -12.12
C VAL A 139 14.99 0.96 -12.80
N THR A 140 16.11 1.38 -12.21
CA THR A 140 17.46 1.07 -12.71
C THR A 140 17.65 -0.43 -12.72
N GLY A 141 18.18 -0.99 -13.80
CA GLY A 141 18.28 -2.46 -13.98
C GLY A 141 17.07 -3.10 -14.67
N VAL A 142 16.03 -2.33 -15.00
CA VAL A 142 14.87 -2.79 -15.78
C VAL A 142 14.99 -2.34 -17.24
N PRO A 143 14.70 -3.21 -18.23
CA PRO A 143 14.57 -2.81 -19.63
C PRO A 143 13.53 -1.70 -19.80
N ASN A 144 13.80 -0.74 -20.70
CA ASN A 144 12.90 0.39 -21.02
C ASN A 144 12.60 1.29 -19.80
N ASN A 145 13.63 1.48 -18.96
CA ASN A 145 13.66 2.42 -17.85
C ASN A 145 13.20 3.82 -18.31
N GLY A 146 12.18 4.36 -17.66
CA GLY A 146 11.56 5.65 -18.00
C GLY A 146 10.49 5.61 -19.10
N ASN A 147 10.44 4.60 -19.97
CA ASN A 147 9.33 4.45 -20.93
C ASN A 147 8.20 3.57 -20.36
N SER A 148 8.01 3.53 -19.06
CA SER A 148 7.07 2.61 -18.41
C SER A 148 6.10 3.35 -17.50
N GLY A 149 4.87 2.84 -17.41
CA GLY A 149 3.84 3.36 -16.51
C GLY A 149 3.74 2.51 -15.26
N TYR A 150 3.66 3.16 -14.11
CA TYR A 150 3.65 2.52 -12.80
C TYR A 150 2.39 2.88 -12.02
N LEU A 151 1.82 1.88 -11.36
CA LEU A 151 0.84 2.03 -10.31
C LEU A 151 1.58 2.08 -8.97
N ILE A 152 1.25 3.04 -8.11
CA ILE A 152 1.89 3.21 -6.81
C ILE A 152 0.81 3.31 -5.73
N VAL A 153 1.01 2.58 -4.65
CA VAL A 153 0.25 2.71 -3.41
C VAL A 153 1.15 3.44 -2.42
N PRO A 154 0.91 4.72 -2.13
CA PRO A 154 1.70 5.48 -1.16
C PRO A 154 1.33 5.10 0.27
N TYR A 155 2.17 5.52 1.22
CA TYR A 155 1.91 5.43 2.66
C TYR A 155 1.69 4.01 3.19
N VAL A 156 2.30 3.01 2.58
CA VAL A 156 2.21 1.62 3.03
C VAL A 156 2.81 1.51 4.44
N SER A 157 2.14 0.79 5.33
CA SER A 157 2.68 0.56 6.67
C SER A 157 4.01 -0.22 6.58
N ASN A 158 4.93 0.00 7.53
CA ASN A 158 6.20 -0.72 7.54
C ASN A 158 5.99 -2.25 7.55
N ALA A 159 5.05 -2.73 8.38
CA ALA A 159 4.73 -4.15 8.45
C ALA A 159 4.18 -4.73 7.14
N ALA A 160 3.28 -4.02 6.45
CA ALA A 160 2.77 -4.45 5.15
C ALA A 160 3.86 -4.42 4.07
N CYS A 161 4.73 -3.42 4.09
CA CYS A 161 5.85 -3.31 3.15
C CYS A 161 6.86 -4.45 3.31
N ILE A 162 7.20 -4.79 4.57
CA ILE A 162 8.01 -5.97 4.90
C ILE A 162 7.33 -7.25 4.40
N ASP A 163 6.03 -7.41 4.62
CA ASP A 163 5.30 -8.60 4.20
C ASP A 163 5.27 -8.76 2.67
N ILE A 164 5.08 -7.66 1.93
CA ILE A 164 5.21 -7.62 0.46
C ILE A 164 6.60 -8.12 0.03
N ASN A 165 7.67 -7.54 0.58
CA ASN A 165 9.04 -7.90 0.19
C ASN A 165 9.41 -9.32 0.63
N LYS A 166 8.86 -9.83 1.73
CA LYS A 166 9.03 -11.24 2.14
C LYS A 166 8.40 -12.17 1.12
N LYS A 167 7.17 -11.89 0.67
CA LYS A 167 6.44 -12.69 -0.31
C LYS A 167 7.10 -12.67 -1.69
N LEU A 168 7.61 -11.51 -2.12
CA LEU A 168 8.23 -11.35 -3.44
C LEU A 168 9.68 -11.82 -3.47
N PHE A 169 10.47 -11.45 -2.47
CA PHE A 169 11.93 -11.54 -2.53
C PHE A 169 12.53 -12.44 -1.45
N GLY A 170 11.75 -12.84 -0.46
CA GLY A 170 12.21 -13.61 0.70
C GLY A 170 12.93 -12.77 1.75
N THR A 171 12.76 -11.44 1.76
CA THR A 171 13.51 -10.52 2.63
C THR A 171 12.60 -9.62 3.45
N SER A 172 13.02 -9.30 4.67
CA SER A 172 12.36 -8.30 5.52
C SER A 172 12.89 -6.88 5.32
N THR A 173 13.84 -6.70 4.41
CA THR A 173 14.43 -5.37 4.15
C THR A 173 13.49 -4.55 3.28
N ILE A 174 13.28 -3.29 3.66
CA ILE A 174 12.66 -2.28 2.81
C ILE A 174 13.82 -1.47 2.20
N PRO A 175 14.10 -1.61 0.90
CA PRO A 175 15.16 -0.84 0.27
C PRO A 175 14.80 0.63 0.14
N ASP A 176 15.81 1.48 0.20
CA ASP A 176 15.68 2.86 -0.26
C ASP A 176 15.54 2.87 -1.78
N SER A 177 14.62 3.68 -2.28
CA SER A 177 14.46 3.95 -3.70
C SER A 177 15.61 4.77 -4.28
N GLY A 178 16.41 5.47 -3.47
CA GLY A 178 17.60 6.20 -3.90
C GLY A 178 17.32 7.52 -4.63
N ALA A 179 16.09 7.74 -5.12
CA ALA A 179 15.70 8.95 -5.83
C ALA A 179 14.64 9.76 -5.07
N ALA A 180 14.86 11.06 -4.96
CA ALA A 180 13.82 12.03 -4.66
C ALA A 180 12.96 12.21 -5.92
N THR A 181 11.78 11.58 -5.98
CA THR A 181 10.84 11.76 -7.10
C THR A 181 10.12 13.11 -6.95
N ASN A 182 10.84 14.20 -7.18
CA ASN A 182 10.31 15.54 -6.96
C ASN A 182 9.31 15.98 -8.03
N ASN A 183 9.20 15.23 -9.14
CA ASN A 183 8.34 15.54 -10.27
C ASN A 183 7.34 14.40 -10.50
N TYR A 184 6.31 14.36 -9.65
CA TYR A 184 5.17 13.49 -9.84
C TYR A 184 4.36 13.95 -11.05
N GLU A 185 4.62 13.31 -12.20
CA GLU A 185 3.83 13.56 -13.40
C GLU A 185 2.80 12.44 -13.59
N PRO A 186 1.50 12.79 -13.60
CA PRO A 186 0.45 11.81 -13.82
C PRO A 186 0.57 11.25 -15.24
N TRP A 187 0.11 10.01 -15.39
CA TRP A 187 0.05 9.38 -16.69
C TRP A 187 -0.81 10.18 -17.66
N ASP A 188 -0.22 10.59 -18.79
CA ASP A 188 -0.89 11.34 -19.86
C ASP A 188 -0.76 10.66 -21.23
N GLY A 189 -0.33 9.39 -21.26
CA GLY A 189 -0.09 8.66 -22.50
C GLY A 189 1.26 8.94 -23.16
N THR A 190 2.15 9.74 -22.58
CA THR A 190 3.51 9.92 -23.10
C THR A 190 4.51 9.00 -22.39
N LEU A 191 5.47 8.50 -23.16
CA LEU A 191 6.61 7.73 -22.66
C LEU A 191 7.84 8.64 -22.76
N GLN A 192 8.34 9.12 -21.62
CA GLN A 192 9.54 9.94 -21.58
C GLN A 192 10.55 9.35 -20.59
N PRO A 193 11.82 9.19 -20.97
CA PRO A 193 12.83 8.70 -20.04
C PRO A 193 12.99 9.68 -18.87
N GLY A 194 12.66 9.19 -17.68
CA GLY A 194 12.68 9.98 -16.46
C GLY A 194 13.96 9.92 -15.66
N PRO A 195 14.35 11.02 -14.99
CA PRO A 195 15.48 11.03 -14.08
C PRO A 195 15.17 10.37 -12.73
N GLY A 196 13.89 10.19 -12.38
CA GLY A 196 13.48 9.65 -11.09
C GLY A 196 13.22 8.17 -11.19
N GLY A 197 13.97 7.34 -10.47
CA GLY A 197 13.71 5.91 -10.46
C GLY A 197 14.31 5.17 -9.28
N ILE A 198 13.81 3.95 -9.03
CA ILE A 198 14.35 3.06 -8.01
C ILE A 198 15.72 2.58 -8.46
N GLU A 199 16.76 2.91 -7.69
CA GLU A 199 18.10 2.38 -7.94
C GLU A 199 18.25 0.96 -7.38
N CYS A 200 18.09 -0.04 -8.24
CA CYS A 200 18.22 -1.44 -7.81
C CYS A 200 19.66 -1.89 -7.54
N ASN A 201 20.64 -1.22 -8.13
CA ASN A 201 22.06 -1.61 -8.04
C ASN A 201 22.65 -1.41 -6.65
N SER A 202 22.02 -0.59 -5.81
CA SER A 202 22.37 -0.36 -4.40
C SER A 202 21.42 -1.06 -3.43
N SER A 203 20.39 -1.74 -3.95
CA SER A 203 19.36 -2.39 -3.15
C SER A 203 19.80 -3.79 -2.68
N PRO A 204 19.58 -4.16 -1.41
CA PRO A 204 19.86 -5.50 -0.89
C PRO A 204 19.01 -6.61 -1.54
N LEU A 205 18.13 -6.27 -2.47
CA LEU A 205 17.30 -7.20 -3.24
C LEU A 205 18.05 -7.86 -4.41
N GLY A 206 19.14 -7.25 -4.91
CA GLY A 206 19.85 -7.66 -6.12
C GLY A 206 19.12 -7.26 -7.41
N ASP A 207 19.89 -6.90 -8.44
CA ASP A 207 19.44 -6.23 -9.68
C ASP A 207 18.25 -6.91 -10.36
N LYS A 208 18.22 -8.26 -10.41
CA LYS A 208 17.14 -9.02 -11.06
C LYS A 208 15.81 -8.99 -10.31
N LYS A 209 15.83 -8.92 -8.98
CA LYS A 209 14.60 -8.98 -8.16
C LYS A 209 13.98 -7.61 -7.98
N CYS A 210 14.81 -6.57 -7.84
CA CYS A 210 14.31 -5.21 -7.75
C CYS A 210 13.75 -4.72 -9.09
N GLY A 211 14.25 -5.27 -10.20
CA GLY A 211 13.68 -5.03 -11.53
C GLY A 211 12.41 -5.81 -11.86
N ASP A 212 11.90 -6.62 -10.92
CA ASP A 212 10.62 -7.29 -11.08
C ASP A 212 9.48 -6.27 -11.17
N GLU A 213 8.37 -6.71 -11.76
CA GLU A 213 7.21 -5.88 -12.05
C GLU A 213 6.61 -5.19 -10.80
N MET A 214 6.97 -5.57 -9.57
CA MET A 214 6.45 -4.97 -8.34
C MET A 214 7.38 -5.10 -7.14
N GLY A 215 7.20 -4.23 -6.14
CA GLY A 215 7.87 -4.32 -4.84
C GLY A 215 7.47 -3.19 -3.90
N CYS A 216 8.03 -3.19 -2.68
CA CYS A 216 7.82 -2.13 -1.71
C CYS A 216 9.12 -1.49 -1.23
N PHE A 217 9.16 -0.15 -1.24
CA PHE A 217 10.37 0.65 -1.07
C PHE A 217 10.10 1.80 -0.12
N VAL A 218 11.16 2.35 0.44
CA VAL A 218 11.13 3.61 1.18
C VAL A 218 11.66 4.73 0.30
N MET A 219 11.09 5.92 0.44
CA MET A 219 11.62 7.14 -0.17
C MET A 219 11.80 8.24 0.88
N GLY A 220 12.90 8.97 0.76
CA GLY A 220 13.26 10.05 1.69
C GLY A 220 12.32 11.25 1.64
N THR A 221 11.73 11.53 0.46
CA THR A 221 10.81 12.64 0.24
C THR A 221 9.67 12.20 -0.69
N PHE A 222 8.48 12.03 -0.13
CA PHE A 222 7.25 11.90 -0.92
C PHE A 222 6.53 13.25 -0.92
N ASN A 223 6.66 13.99 -2.02
CA ASN A 223 5.79 15.12 -2.27
C ASN A 223 4.45 14.57 -2.70
N ASP A 224 3.43 14.70 -1.85
CA ASP A 224 2.05 14.47 -2.27
C ASP A 224 1.77 15.28 -3.55
N PHE A 225 0.95 14.73 -4.44
CA PHE A 225 0.51 15.34 -5.72
C PHE A 225 -0.12 16.76 -5.61
N HIS A 226 -0.13 17.37 -4.42
CA HIS A 226 -1.01 18.47 -4.05
C HIS A 226 -0.33 19.68 -3.39
N GLU A 227 0.98 19.70 -3.20
CA GLU A 227 1.65 20.86 -2.60
C GLU A 227 2.27 21.75 -3.69
N THR A 228 1.43 22.57 -4.35
CA THR A 228 1.93 23.72 -5.15
C THR A 228 2.62 24.76 -4.27
N THR A 229 2.32 24.75 -2.97
CA THR A 229 3.16 25.35 -1.94
C THR A 229 4.15 24.30 -1.49
N ASN A 230 5.43 24.59 -1.65
CA ASN A 230 6.57 23.80 -1.19
C ASN A 230 6.60 23.72 0.37
N THR A 231 5.51 23.27 0.99
CA THR A 231 5.43 22.90 2.41
C THR A 231 5.79 21.44 2.57
N SER A 232 6.81 21.01 1.82
CA SER A 232 7.52 19.79 2.12
C SER A 232 7.88 19.86 3.61
N THR A 233 7.23 19.02 4.40
CA THR A 233 7.91 18.47 5.57
C THR A 233 8.94 17.51 4.99
N ALA A 234 9.96 18.09 4.36
CA ALA A 234 11.13 17.39 3.87
C ALA A 234 11.67 16.57 5.04
N GLY A 235 11.77 15.26 4.86
CA GLY A 235 12.45 14.38 5.81
C GLY A 235 11.59 13.33 6.51
N THR A 236 10.34 13.06 6.11
CA THR A 236 9.65 11.84 6.58
C THR A 236 9.71 10.75 5.54
N ASN A 237 10.46 9.68 5.86
CA ASN A 237 10.52 8.46 5.05
C ASN A 237 9.11 7.89 4.85
N VAL A 238 8.72 7.70 3.59
CA VAL A 238 7.43 7.13 3.18
C VAL A 238 7.68 5.79 2.52
N ASN A 239 6.99 4.75 2.97
CA ASN A 239 6.97 3.49 2.24
C ASN A 239 5.88 3.52 1.17
N PHE A 240 6.15 2.90 0.03
CA PHE A 240 5.23 2.78 -1.06
C PHE A 240 5.40 1.42 -1.74
N ALA A 241 4.31 0.84 -2.19
CA ALA A 241 4.34 -0.31 -3.07
C ALA A 241 4.14 0.15 -4.52
N TYR A 242 4.82 -0.47 -5.47
CA TYR A 242 4.59 -0.18 -6.88
C TYR A 242 4.33 -1.44 -7.69
N ARG A 243 3.69 -1.25 -8.85
CA ARG A 243 3.54 -2.23 -9.93
C ARG A 243 3.78 -1.55 -11.27
N ARG A 244 4.68 -2.08 -12.09
CA ARG A 244 4.83 -1.70 -13.48
C ARG A 244 3.66 -2.29 -14.26
N ILE A 245 2.81 -1.42 -14.80
CA ILE A 245 1.58 -1.80 -15.52
C ILE A 245 1.69 -1.59 -17.03
N ILE A 246 2.68 -0.81 -17.46
CA ILE A 246 2.91 -0.45 -18.85
C ILE A 246 4.40 -0.59 -19.15
N ASN A 247 4.73 -1.36 -20.20
CA ASN A 247 6.07 -1.43 -20.76
C ASN A 247 6.11 -0.57 -22.02
N GLY A 248 7.06 0.35 -22.10
CA GLY A 248 7.44 0.97 -23.35
C GLY A 248 8.13 -0.07 -24.21
N ASN A 249 7.72 -0.20 -25.46
CA ASN A 249 8.45 -0.94 -26.47
C ASN A 249 9.29 0.04 -27.29
#